data_AF-A0A643D1X0-F1
#
_entry.id   AF-A0A643D1X0-F1
#
_cell.length_a   1.000
_cell.length_b   1.000
_cell.length_c   1.000
_cell.angle_alpha   90.00
_cell.angle_beta   90.00
_cell.angle_gamma   90.00
#
_symmetry.space_group_name_H-M   'P 1'
#
loop_
_entity.id
_entity.type
_entity.pdbx_description
1 polymer ?
#
loop_
_entity_poly.entity_id
_entity_poly.type
_entity_poly.pdbx_seq_one_letter_code
_entity_poly.pdbx_strand_id
1 'polypeptide(L)'
;TQKIQTSKLNTLIENATRAHPLPHDYGKLVKIYYVVQYDLAPPKIALIMNRPKALHFSYKRYLQNQIRKEFNFEGVPLVIASRKKGSKENDES
;
A
#
# COMPACT_ATOMS: atom_id res chain seq x y z
N THR A 1 -18.01 -7.20 5.20
CA THR A 1 -16.68 -6.77 4.73
C THR A 1 -16.85 -5.61 3.77
N GLN A 2 -16.14 -4.51 3.98
CA GLN A 2 -16.32 -3.29 3.18
C GLN A 2 -15.36 -3.30 1.98
N LYS A 3 -15.90 -3.06 0.78
CA LYS A 3 -15.11 -2.79 -0.43
C LYS A 3 -14.79 -1.31 -0.48
N ILE A 4 -13.52 -0.96 -0.49
CA ILE A 4 -13.03 0.40 -0.60
C ILE A 4 -13.00 0.77 -2.08
N GLN A 5 -13.50 1.96 -2.42
CA GLN A 5 -13.33 2.51 -3.76
C GLN A 5 -11.85 2.77 -4.02
N THR A 6 -11.33 2.23 -5.13
CA THR A 6 -9.93 2.38 -5.53
C THR A 6 -9.52 3.84 -5.71
N SER A 7 -10.43 4.70 -6.17
CA SER A 7 -10.19 6.15 -6.27
C SER A 7 -9.87 6.77 -4.91
N LYS A 8 -10.73 6.57 -3.90
CA LYS A 8 -10.51 7.07 -2.54
C LYS A 8 -9.21 6.53 -1.94
N LEU A 9 -8.93 5.24 -2.14
CA LEU A 9 -7.71 4.61 -1.65
C LEU A 9 -6.45 5.21 -2.29
N ASN A 10 -6.48 5.46 -3.60
CA ASN A 10 -5.39 6.12 -4.31
C ASN A 10 -5.14 7.52 -3.77
N THR A 11 -6.18 8.33 -3.62
CA THR A 11 -6.08 9.71 -3.10
C THR A 11 -5.52 9.73 -1.68
N LEU A 12 -5.97 8.84 -0.80
CA LEU A 12 -5.44 8.72 0.56
C LEU A 12 -3.93 8.44 0.56
N ILE A 13 -3.48 7.49 -0.27
CA ILE A 13 -2.08 7.08 -0.33
C ILE A 13 -1.22 8.16 -0.95
N GLU A 14 -1.73 8.87 -1.96
CA GLU A 14 -1.06 10.02 -2.55
C GLU A 14 -0.84 11.13 -1.50
N ASN A 15 -1.88 11.46 -0.73
CA ASN A 15 -1.80 12.44 0.35
C ASN A 15 -0.82 11.99 1.46
N ALA A 16 -0.88 10.72 1.86
CA ALA A 16 0.05 10.16 2.85
C ALA A 16 1.51 10.20 2.37
N THR A 17 1.74 9.90 1.09
CA THR A 17 3.08 9.95 0.47
C THR A 17 3.57 11.39 0.33
N ARG A 18 2.67 12.34 0.10
CA ARG A 18 3.01 13.77 0.06
C ARG A 18 3.38 14.32 1.43
N ALA A 19 2.68 13.89 2.48
CA ALA A 19 2.95 14.28 3.86
C ALA A 19 4.23 13.62 4.41
N HIS A 20 4.48 12.36 4.05
CA HIS A 20 5.67 11.62 4.45
C HIS A 20 6.29 10.96 3.22
N PRO A 21 7.23 11.64 2.53
CA PRO A 21 7.85 11.11 1.33
C PRO A 21 8.63 9.83 1.61
N LEU A 22 8.63 8.92 0.64
CA LEU A 22 9.42 7.70 0.71
C LEU A 22 10.91 8.05 0.62
N PRO A 23 11.77 7.42 1.45
CA PRO A 23 13.21 7.57 1.30
C PRO A 23 13.67 7.01 -0.05
N HIS A 24 14.76 7.56 -0.57
CA HIS A 24 15.38 7.05 -1.79
C HIS A 24 16.05 5.71 -1.51
N ASP A 25 15.83 4.74 -2.39
CA ASP A 25 16.48 3.43 -2.34
C ASP A 25 17.68 3.46 -3.29
N TYR A 26 18.90 3.47 -2.74
CA TYR A 26 20.15 3.54 -3.51
C TYR A 26 20.16 4.64 -4.59
N GLY A 27 19.71 5.85 -4.23
CA GLY A 27 19.65 7.00 -5.15
C GLY A 27 18.51 6.97 -6.16
N LYS A 28 17.64 5.93 -6.15
CA LYS A 28 16.46 5.85 -7.00
C LYS A 28 15.20 6.19 -6.21
N LEU A 29 14.35 7.04 -6.80
CA LEU A 29 13.07 7.42 -6.21
C LEU A 29 12.12 6.21 -6.17
N VAL A 30 11.58 5.91 -4.99
CA VAL A 30 10.51 4.91 -4.82
C VAL A 30 9.18 5.57 -5.15
N LYS A 31 8.46 5.04 -6.14
CA LYS A 31 7.18 5.59 -6.59
C LYS A 31 6.10 4.53 -6.50
N ILE A 32 5.04 4.87 -5.75
CA ILE A 32 3.78 4.14 -5.74
C ILE A 32 2.95 4.65 -6.92
N TYR A 33 2.51 3.75 -7.78
CA TYR A 33 1.72 4.09 -8.96
C TYR A 33 0.23 4.17 -8.64
N TYR A 34 -0.28 3.12 -8.01
CA TYR A 34 -1.66 3.01 -7.59
C TYR A 34 -1.79 1.90 -6.56
N VAL A 35 -2.94 1.87 -5.92
CA VAL A 35 -3.28 0.97 -4.84
C VAL A 35 -4.64 0.36 -5.13
N VAL A 36 -4.75 -0.95 -4.89
CA VAL A 36 -5.98 -1.68 -5.14
C VAL A 36 -6.26 -2.63 -3.98
N GLN A 37 -7.52 -2.70 -3.58
CA GLN A 37 -8.00 -3.77 -2.73
C GLN A 37 -8.32 -4.98 -3.61
N TYR A 38 -7.64 -6.09 -3.37
CA TYR A 38 -7.82 -7.33 -4.15
C TYR A 38 -8.57 -8.42 -3.38
N ASP A 39 -8.72 -8.27 -2.06
CA ASP A 39 -9.44 -9.22 -1.21
C ASP A 39 -10.22 -8.48 -0.11
N LEU A 40 -11.28 -9.12 0.39
CA LEU A 40 -12.30 -8.55 1.29
C LEU A 40 -12.24 -9.15 2.70
N ALA A 41 -11.89 -10.43 2.86
CA ALA A 41 -11.85 -11.14 4.14
C ALA A 41 -10.60 -12.05 4.26
N PRO A 42 -9.48 -11.56 4.81
CA PRO A 42 -9.24 -10.21 5.34
C PRO A 42 -9.10 -9.15 4.22
N PRO A 43 -9.30 -7.85 4.51
CA PRO A 43 -9.05 -6.80 3.53
C PRO A 43 -7.57 -6.77 3.16
N LYS A 44 -7.26 -7.19 1.93
CA LYS A 44 -5.90 -7.18 1.40
C LYS A 44 -5.72 -6.09 0.36
N ILE A 45 -4.67 -5.30 0.53
CA ILE A 45 -4.37 -4.12 -0.28
C ILE A 45 -3.02 -4.32 -0.95
N ALA A 46 -2.99 -4.21 -2.27
CA ALA A 46 -1.77 -4.26 -3.06
C ALA A 46 -1.33 -2.84 -3.41
N LEU A 47 -0.10 -2.50 -3.00
CA LEU A 47 0.61 -1.29 -3.41
C LEU A 47 1.40 -1.62 -4.67
N ILE A 48 0.99 -1.07 -5.81
CA ILE A 48 1.72 -1.24 -7.06
C ILE A 48 2.79 -0.16 -7.16
N MET A 49 4.06 -0.57 -7.18
CA MET A 49 5.19 0.36 -7.17
C MET A 49 6.32 -0.11 -8.09
N ASN A 50 7.30 0.77 -8.29
CA ASN A 50 8.48 0.45 -9.09
C ASN A 50 9.45 -0.52 -8.38
N ARG A 51 9.58 -0.41 -7.05
CA ARG A 51 10.53 -1.18 -6.23
C ARG A 51 9.84 -1.74 -4.97
N PRO A 52 9.14 -2.87 -5.04
CA PRO A 52 8.41 -3.42 -3.89
C PRO A 52 9.31 -3.84 -2.72
N LYS A 53 10.55 -4.26 -2.99
CA LYS A 53 11.55 -4.66 -2.00
C LYS A 53 12.18 -3.47 -1.25
N ALA A 54 12.06 -2.26 -1.79
CA ALA A 54 12.58 -1.05 -1.17
C ALA A 54 11.67 -0.51 -0.04
N LEU A 55 10.42 -0.99 0.02
CA LEU A 55 9.47 -0.52 1.00
C LEU A 55 9.75 -1.14 2.37
N HIS A 56 10.33 -0.36 3.27
CA HIS A 56 10.60 -0.80 4.63
C HIS A 56 9.29 -1.10 5.41
N PHE A 57 9.33 -2.06 6.34
CA PHE A 57 8.15 -2.47 7.11
C PHE A 57 7.53 -1.30 7.91
N SER A 58 8.35 -0.35 8.38
CA SER A 58 7.86 0.83 9.11
C SER A 58 6.95 1.70 8.24
N TYR A 59 7.30 1.89 6.96
CA TYR A 59 6.50 2.67 6.03
C TYR A 59 5.21 1.94 5.67
N LYS A 60 5.28 0.61 5.51
CA LYS A 60 4.10 -0.24 5.34
C LYS A 60 3.13 -0.10 6.52
N ARG A 61 3.64 -0.06 7.75
CA ARG A 61 2.85 0.17 8.98
C ARG A 61 2.26 1.56 9.03
N TYR A 62 3.00 2.59 8.59
CA TYR A 62 2.48 3.95 8.46
C TYR A 62 1.28 4.01 7.51
N LEU A 63 1.40 3.47 6.29
CA LEU A 63 0.29 3.43 5.32
C LEU A 63 -0.90 2.63 5.86
N GLN A 64 -0.65 1.49 6.51
CA GLN A 64 -1.69 0.70 7.16
C GLN A 64 -2.46 1.50 8.20
N ASN A 65 -1.76 2.30 9.01
CA ASN A 65 -2.39 3.15 10.02
C ASN A 65 -3.22 4.27 9.38
N GLN A 66 -2.78 4.86 8.25
CA GLN A 66 -3.57 5.86 7.53
C GLN A 66 -4.87 5.28 6.97
N ILE A 67 -4.80 4.09 6.36
CA ILE A 67 -5.97 3.38 5.84
C ILE A 67 -6.94 3.04 6.98
N ARG A 68 -6.42 2.62 8.13
CA ARG A 68 -7.25 2.34 9.32
C ARG A 68 -8.00 3.56 9.82
N LYS A 69 -7.32 4.71 9.86
CA LYS A 69 -7.91 5.99 10.32
C LYS A 69 -9.01 6.47 9.38
N GLU A 70 -8.79 6.39 8.07
CA GLU A 70 -9.74 6.92 7.07
C GLU A 70 -10.99 6.03 6.92
N PHE A 71 -10.82 4.71 6.96
CA PHE A 71 -11.89 3.75 6.67
C PHE A 71 -12.42 3.03 7.91
N ASN A 72 -12.04 3.48 9.11
CA ASN A 72 -12.51 2.98 10.40
C ASN A 72 -12.38 1.44 10.56
N PHE A 73 -11.28 0.86 10.06
CA PHE A 73 -10.97 -0.56 10.22
C PHE A 73 -10.44 -0.86 11.64
N GLU A 74 -11.31 -0.71 12.63
CA GLU A 74 -11.05 -1.12 14.01
C GLU A 74 -11.25 -2.64 14.15
N GLY A 75 -10.30 -3.33 14.79
CA GLY A 75 -10.39 -4.76 15.07
C GLY A 75 -10.13 -5.73 13.91
N VAL A 76 -9.97 -5.25 12.66
CA VAL A 76 -9.72 -6.11 11.49
C VAL A 76 -8.22 -6.15 11.14
N PRO A 77 -7.62 -7.33 10.90
CA PRO A 77 -6.27 -7.43 10.36
C PRO A 77 -6.26 -6.92 8.91
N LEU A 78 -5.54 -5.83 8.66
CA LEU A 78 -5.37 -5.26 7.33
C LEU A 78 -4.01 -5.70 6.77
N VAL A 79 -4.04 -6.38 5.63
CA VAL A 79 -2.83 -6.92 5.01
C VAL A 79 -2.44 -6.04 3.83
N ILE A 80 -1.24 -5.48 3.89
CA ILE A 80 -0.64 -4.76 2.76
C ILE A 80 0.34 -5.69 2.05
N ALA A 81 0.36 -5.67 0.72
CA ALA A 81 1.38 -6.33 -0.10
C ALA A 81 1.99 -5.29 -1.04
N SER A 82 3.32 -5.24 -1.17
CA SER A 82 3.99 -4.44 -2.19
C SER A 82 4.21 -5.32 -3.42
N ARG A 83 3.78 -4.86 -4.59
CA ARG A 83 3.93 -5.58 -5.86
C ARG A 83 4.57 -4.68 -6.91
N LYS A 84 5.32 -5.29 -7.83
CA LYS A 84 5.86 -4.57 -8.99
C LYS A 84 4.79 -4.46 -10.06
N LYS A 85 4.77 -3.34 -10.80
CA LYS A 85 3.90 -3.22 -11.97
C LYS A 85 4.27 -4.31 -13.00
N GLY A 86 3.32 -5.20 -13.32
CA GLY A 86 3.49 -6.26 -14.32
C GLY A 86 4.12 -7.57 -13.83
N SER A 87 4.42 -7.73 -12.53
CA SER A 87 4.88 -9.02 -12.00
C SER A 87 3.70 -10.01 -11.87
N LYS A 88 3.80 -11.16 -12.53
CA LYS A 88 2.98 -12.34 -12.22
C LYS A 88 3.40 -12.91 -10.85
N GLU A 89 2.45 -13.53 -10.18
CA GLU A 89 2.34 -13.80 -8.74
C GLU A 89 3.34 -14.84 -8.16
N ASN A 90 4.63 -14.76 -8.49
CA ASN A 90 5.66 -15.76 -8.06
C ASN A 90 6.81 -15.19 -7.21
N ASP A 91 6.68 -14.00 -6.63
CA ASP A 91 7.71 -13.44 -5.73
C ASP A 91 7.35 -13.72 -4.25
N GLU A 92 7.24 -15.01 -3.89
CA GLU A 92 7.40 -15.48 -2.51
C GLU A 92 8.77 -16.17 -2.41
N SER A 93 9.70 -15.54 -1.71
CA SER A 93 10.95 -16.13 -1.23
C SER A 93 11.18 -15.67 0.19
#